data_AF-A0A1Z8WAS3-F1
#
_entry.id   AF-A0A1Z8WAS3-F1
#
_cell.length_a   1.000
_cell.length_b   1.000
_cell.length_c   1.000
_cell.angle_alpha   90.00
_cell.angle_beta   90.00
_cell.angle_gamma   90.00
#
_symmetry.space_group_name_H-M   'P 1'
#
loop_
_entity.id
_entity.type
_entity.pdbx_description
1 polymer ?
#
loop_
_entity_poly.entity_id
_entity_poly.type
_entity_poly.pdbx_seq_one_letter_code
_entity_poly.pdbx_strand_id
1 'polypeptide(L)'
;MSFLLWRAEYGDAGRGSKVSLAVVIEKIFNAPDASSLQVYNNKQSIGFIRWEIIPDEIYFRGTNQPVGRVESIDGYTLSVDGRLQLEPLQSKLRFTLRSGLDSELNSQNLYATIDSGESIWNIQSNITNQVLTVKHDGSLGKWERSVSFDQLSNPFEIVNQFAGPTILPLIQKILPEKFDSIHKESINEIETVSTKIGLNWEAYNDFLRLGSTRVRIYRLEAKLPGEQSIIIRISRVGEILQVEFPGQFVINNESIPLRKTKIP
;
A
#
# COMPACT_ATOMS: atom_id res chain seq x y z
N MET A 1 -16.98 -18.48 -38.20
CA MET A 1 -16.63 -18.20 -36.79
C MET A 1 -16.24 -16.73 -36.69
N SER A 2 -16.94 -15.93 -35.88
CA SER A 2 -16.79 -14.46 -35.89
C SER A 2 -15.65 -14.03 -34.96
N PHE A 3 -14.94 -12.97 -35.32
CA PHE A 3 -13.88 -12.37 -34.50
C PHE A 3 -14.36 -11.98 -33.08
N LEU A 4 -15.64 -11.64 -32.93
CA LEU A 4 -16.26 -11.34 -31.62
C LEU A 4 -16.43 -12.60 -30.76
N LEU A 5 -16.68 -13.77 -31.37
CA LEU A 5 -16.76 -15.06 -30.68
C LEU A 5 -15.38 -15.55 -30.25
N TRP A 6 -14.36 -15.42 -31.11
CA TRP A 6 -12.97 -15.74 -30.73
C TRP A 6 -12.46 -14.85 -29.59
N ARG A 7 -12.84 -13.56 -29.56
CA ARG A 7 -12.49 -12.65 -28.45
C ARG A 7 -13.25 -12.96 -27.15
N ALA A 8 -14.42 -13.58 -27.22
CA ALA A 8 -15.17 -14.01 -26.04
C ALA A 8 -14.66 -15.36 -25.50
N GLU A 9 -14.18 -16.25 -26.37
CA GLU A 9 -13.66 -17.57 -26.01
C GLU A 9 -12.15 -17.57 -25.66
N TYR A 10 -11.35 -16.72 -26.32
CA TYR A 10 -9.88 -16.67 -26.21
C TYR A 10 -9.30 -15.29 -25.90
N GLY A 11 -10.12 -14.23 -25.99
CA GLY A 11 -9.73 -12.97 -25.36
C GLY A 11 -9.79 -13.14 -23.84
N ASP A 12 -8.98 -12.37 -23.13
CA ASP A 12 -8.92 -12.31 -21.66
C ASP A 12 -10.23 -11.77 -21.05
N ALA A 13 -11.37 -12.35 -21.42
CA ALA A 13 -12.74 -11.85 -21.21
C ALA A 13 -13.19 -11.89 -19.74
N GLY A 14 -12.35 -12.43 -18.85
CA GLY A 14 -12.50 -12.32 -17.39
C GLY A 14 -11.74 -11.15 -16.76
N ARG A 15 -10.80 -10.53 -17.50
CA ARG A 15 -10.05 -9.35 -17.05
C ARG A 15 -10.59 -8.15 -17.83
N GLY A 16 -11.19 -7.19 -17.14
CA GLY A 16 -11.73 -6.01 -17.83
C GLY A 16 -10.64 -5.21 -18.55
N SER A 17 -11.01 -4.17 -19.31
CA SER A 17 -10.07 -3.50 -20.23
C SER A 17 -8.90 -2.83 -19.50
N LYS A 18 -7.66 -3.03 -19.96
CA LYS A 18 -6.47 -2.33 -19.43
C LYS A 18 -6.65 -0.80 -19.47
N VAL A 19 -6.21 -0.12 -18.42
CA VAL A 19 -6.21 1.34 -18.28
C VAL A 19 -4.82 1.81 -17.85
N SER A 20 -4.51 3.09 -18.06
CA SER A 20 -3.24 3.68 -17.59
C SER A 20 -3.15 3.62 -16.07
N LEU A 21 -2.02 3.12 -15.55
CA LEU A 21 -1.73 3.14 -14.12
C LEU A 21 -1.74 4.57 -13.58
N ALA A 22 -1.14 5.52 -14.30
CA ALA A 22 -1.08 6.92 -13.89
C ALA A 22 -2.48 7.51 -13.66
N VAL A 23 -3.46 7.16 -14.50
CA VAL A 23 -4.86 7.60 -14.34
C VAL A 23 -5.49 7.03 -13.07
N VAL A 24 -5.22 5.77 -12.74
CA VAL A 24 -5.76 5.17 -11.51
C VAL A 24 -5.09 5.75 -10.27
N ILE A 25 -3.77 5.97 -10.32
CA ILE A 25 -3.03 6.64 -9.24
C ILE A 25 -3.56 8.05 -9.01
N GLU A 26 -3.71 8.85 -10.07
CA GLU A 26 -4.31 10.19 -9.99
C GLU A 26 -5.70 10.15 -9.35
N LYS A 27 -6.51 9.12 -9.63
CA LYS A 27 -7.82 8.96 -8.97
C LYS A 27 -7.68 8.68 -7.47
N ILE A 28 -6.74 7.82 -7.06
CA ILE A 28 -6.50 7.54 -5.63
C ILE A 28 -6.07 8.83 -4.90
N PHE A 29 -5.19 9.63 -5.50
CA PHE A 29 -4.70 10.87 -4.89
C PHE A 29 -5.75 11.98 -4.82
N ASN A 30 -6.76 11.93 -5.68
CA ASN A 30 -7.89 12.86 -5.68
C ASN A 30 -9.15 12.25 -5.05
N ALA A 31 -9.01 11.20 -4.24
CA ALA A 31 -10.14 10.60 -3.54
C ALA A 31 -10.74 11.62 -2.55
N PRO A 32 -12.08 11.81 -2.54
CA PRO A 32 -12.71 12.83 -1.70
C PRO A 32 -12.69 12.48 -0.22
N ASP A 33 -12.70 11.18 0.10
CA ASP A 33 -12.86 10.66 1.46
C ASP A 33 -11.74 9.67 1.81
N ALA A 34 -11.45 9.58 3.11
CA ALA A 34 -10.56 8.57 3.64
C ALA A 34 -11.14 7.16 3.46
N SER A 35 -10.31 6.23 3.03
CA SER A 35 -10.67 4.81 2.98
C SER A 35 -10.50 4.19 4.37
N SER A 36 -11.61 3.94 5.04
CA SER A 36 -11.66 3.19 6.31
C SER A 36 -11.72 1.69 6.01
N LEU A 37 -10.66 0.97 6.39
CA LEU A 37 -10.42 -0.39 5.95
C LEU A 37 -10.35 -1.37 7.13
N GLN A 38 -11.13 -2.43 7.10
CA GLN A 38 -11.03 -3.55 8.02
C GLN A 38 -10.11 -4.64 7.47
N VAL A 39 -9.19 -5.11 8.30
CA VAL A 39 -8.21 -6.14 7.96
C VAL A 39 -8.67 -7.49 8.48
N TYR A 40 -8.57 -8.50 7.63
CA TYR A 40 -8.94 -9.87 7.94
C TYR A 40 -7.81 -10.84 7.63
N ASN A 41 -7.65 -11.83 8.50
CA ASN A 41 -6.86 -13.03 8.24
C ASN A 41 -7.73 -14.25 8.54
N ASN A 42 -7.74 -15.26 7.66
CA ASN A 42 -8.59 -16.45 7.80
C ASN A 42 -10.07 -16.14 8.13
N LYS A 43 -10.61 -15.07 7.53
CA LYS A 43 -11.97 -14.51 7.80
C LYS A 43 -12.19 -13.91 9.20
N GLN A 44 -11.22 -13.97 10.09
CA GLN A 44 -11.24 -13.29 11.37
C GLN A 44 -10.77 -11.85 11.20
N SER A 45 -11.49 -10.91 11.81
CA SER A 45 -11.09 -9.51 11.86
C SER A 45 -9.89 -9.37 12.79
N ILE A 46 -8.80 -8.81 12.27
CA ILE A 46 -7.56 -8.62 13.04
C ILE A 46 -7.24 -7.15 13.29
N GLY A 47 -7.99 -6.20 12.73
CA GLY A 47 -7.74 -4.79 12.97
C GLY A 47 -8.19 -3.91 11.82
N PHE A 48 -7.75 -2.65 11.83
CA PHE A 48 -8.17 -1.65 10.85
C PHE A 48 -6.99 -0.82 10.34
N ILE A 49 -7.21 -0.19 9.20
CA ILE A 49 -6.32 0.77 8.55
C ILE A 49 -7.18 1.92 8.04
N ARG A 50 -6.78 3.16 8.34
CA ARG A 50 -7.33 4.37 7.72
C ARG A 50 -6.31 4.88 6.72
N TRP A 51 -6.69 4.97 5.46
CA TRP A 51 -5.89 5.52 4.39
C TRP A 51 -6.50 6.84 3.93
N GLU A 52 -5.71 7.91 3.92
CA GLU A 52 -6.18 9.26 3.59
C GLU A 52 -5.12 9.99 2.76
N ILE A 53 -5.58 10.74 1.76
CA ILE A 53 -4.76 11.70 1.03
C ILE A 53 -5.29 13.08 1.37
N ILE A 54 -4.40 13.96 1.80
CA ILE A 54 -4.72 15.33 2.20
C ILE A 54 -4.01 16.26 1.20
N PRO A 55 -4.73 17.00 0.35
CA PRO A 55 -4.11 17.98 -0.53
C PRO A 55 -3.57 19.16 0.28
N ASP A 56 -2.35 19.59 -0.01
CA ASP A 56 -1.75 20.77 0.59
C ASP A 56 -2.23 22.02 -0.19
N GLU A 57 -3.41 22.50 0.18
CA GLU A 57 -4.11 23.62 -0.48
C GLU A 57 -3.49 24.98 -0.13
N ILE A 58 -3.18 25.77 -1.16
CA ILE A 58 -2.85 27.19 -1.02
C ILE A 58 -4.15 27.99 -1.24
N TYR A 59 -4.56 28.74 -0.22
CA TYR A 59 -5.74 29.60 -0.32
C TYR A 59 -5.42 30.98 -0.87
N PHE A 60 -6.31 31.48 -1.73
CA PHE A 60 -6.21 32.79 -2.32
C PHE A 60 -6.24 33.91 -1.27
N ARG A 61 -5.29 34.85 -1.33
CA ARG A 61 -5.14 35.96 -0.36
C ARG A 61 -5.66 37.31 -0.83
N GLY A 62 -6.47 37.37 -1.88
CA GLY A 62 -7.01 38.64 -2.40
C GLY A 62 -8.23 39.15 -1.61
N THR A 63 -8.41 40.47 -1.56
CA THR A 63 -9.37 41.17 -0.70
C THR A 63 -10.82 41.18 -1.19
N ASN A 64 -11.09 40.77 -2.44
CA ASN A 64 -12.41 40.90 -3.09
C ASN A 64 -13.03 39.54 -3.52
N GLN A 65 -12.65 38.44 -2.88
CA GLN A 65 -13.18 37.11 -3.21
C GLN A 65 -13.63 36.35 -1.97
N PRO A 66 -14.55 35.38 -2.11
CA PRO A 66 -15.05 34.61 -0.98
C PRO A 66 -13.91 33.88 -0.26
N VAL A 67 -13.91 34.01 1.07
CA VAL A 67 -12.99 33.30 1.97
C VAL A 67 -13.14 31.79 1.75
N GLY A 68 -12.02 31.07 1.63
CA GLY A 68 -12.00 29.63 1.38
C GLY A 68 -11.83 29.21 -0.08
N ARG A 69 -11.58 30.14 -1.00
CA ARG A 69 -11.18 29.79 -2.37
C ARG A 69 -9.75 29.22 -2.40
N VAL A 70 -9.61 27.97 -2.82
CA VAL A 70 -8.32 27.35 -3.13
C VAL A 70 -7.77 27.98 -4.42
N GLU A 71 -6.52 28.43 -4.37
CA GLU A 71 -5.77 28.99 -5.50
C GLU A 71 -5.03 27.90 -6.26
N SER A 72 -4.32 27.03 -5.54
CA SER A 72 -3.57 25.90 -6.10
C SER A 72 -3.34 24.81 -5.06
N ILE A 73 -2.87 23.65 -5.53
CA ILE A 73 -2.38 22.56 -4.68
C ILE A 73 -0.86 22.54 -4.81
N ASP A 74 -0.13 22.63 -3.70
CA ASP A 74 1.34 22.64 -3.67
C ASP A 74 1.93 21.23 -3.55
N GLY A 75 1.15 20.31 -3.01
CA GLY A 75 1.56 18.93 -2.77
C GLY A 75 0.44 18.11 -2.13
N TYR A 76 0.82 16.92 -1.66
CA TYR A 76 -0.09 16.00 -1.00
C TYR A 76 0.58 15.36 0.21
N THR A 77 -0.19 15.18 1.27
CA THR A 77 0.17 14.32 2.40
C THR A 77 -0.58 12.99 2.26
N LEU A 78 0.15 11.88 2.09
CA LEU A 78 -0.38 10.54 2.36
C LEU A 78 -0.34 10.27 3.86
N SER A 79 -1.48 9.93 4.45
CA SER A 79 -1.60 9.50 5.84
C SER A 79 -2.19 8.10 5.93
N VAL A 80 -1.50 7.23 6.65
CA VAL A 80 -1.96 5.88 6.98
C VAL A 80 -1.86 5.69 8.48
N ASP A 81 -2.97 5.39 9.16
CA ASP A 81 -3.00 5.00 10.56
C ASP A 81 -3.65 3.64 10.68
N GLY A 82 -3.16 2.79 11.57
CA GLY A 82 -3.74 1.46 11.72
C GLY A 82 -3.39 0.78 13.01
N ARG A 83 -4.17 -0.25 13.30
CA ARG A 83 -3.95 -1.15 14.43
C ARG A 83 -4.28 -2.57 14.03
N LEU A 84 -3.38 -3.50 14.31
CA LEU A 84 -3.52 -4.92 14.03
C LEU A 84 -3.25 -5.75 15.29
N GLN A 85 -4.03 -6.80 15.49
CA GLN A 85 -3.79 -7.83 16.48
C GLN A 85 -3.20 -9.03 15.75
N LEU A 86 -1.93 -9.30 16.01
CA LEU A 86 -1.18 -10.34 15.31
C LEU A 86 -0.91 -11.45 16.33
N GLU A 87 -1.51 -12.62 16.11
CA GLU A 87 -1.33 -13.82 16.95
C GLU A 87 0.14 -14.10 17.35
N PRO A 88 1.15 -13.93 16.45
CA PRO A 88 2.55 -14.18 16.81
C PRO A 88 3.13 -13.21 17.85
N LEU A 89 2.61 -11.99 17.93
CA LEU A 89 3.09 -10.97 18.85
C LEU A 89 2.36 -11.03 20.20
N GLN A 90 1.23 -11.75 20.29
CA GLN A 90 0.29 -11.74 21.42
C GLN A 90 -0.15 -10.32 21.85
N SER A 91 0.16 -9.30 21.05
CA SER A 91 -0.02 -7.89 21.33
C SER A 91 -0.65 -7.16 20.14
N LYS A 92 -1.09 -5.92 20.39
CA LYS A 92 -1.63 -5.04 19.36
C LYS A 92 -0.47 -4.23 18.77
N LEU A 93 -0.28 -4.34 17.47
CA LEU A 93 0.60 -3.49 16.68
C LEU A 93 -0.17 -2.23 16.29
N ARG A 94 0.28 -1.05 16.73
CA ARG A 94 -0.16 0.23 16.18
C ARG A 94 0.88 0.72 15.18
N PHE A 95 0.43 1.29 14.07
CA PHE A 95 1.33 1.94 13.15
C PHE A 95 0.74 3.22 12.59
N THR A 96 1.63 4.15 12.28
CA THR A 96 1.33 5.38 11.55
C THR A 96 2.36 5.55 10.46
N LEU A 97 1.94 6.09 9.31
CA LEU A 97 2.79 6.52 8.22
C LEU A 97 2.25 7.85 7.72
N ARG A 98 3.16 8.80 7.52
CA ARG A 98 2.90 10.08 6.88
C ARG A 98 3.98 10.30 5.83
N SER A 99 3.59 10.56 4.59
CA SER A 99 4.53 10.89 3.52
C SER A 99 4.08 12.17 2.83
N GLY A 100 4.98 13.17 2.79
CA GLY A 100 4.79 14.39 2.02
C GLY A 100 5.26 14.19 0.59
N LEU A 101 4.44 14.63 -0.36
CA LEU A 101 4.63 14.53 -1.79
C LEU A 101 4.50 15.92 -2.40
N ASP A 102 5.25 16.22 -3.46
CA ASP A 102 5.04 17.44 -4.25
C ASP A 102 3.83 17.30 -5.19
N SER A 103 3.52 18.37 -5.94
CA SER A 103 2.43 18.39 -6.91
C SER A 103 2.58 17.38 -8.06
N GLU A 104 3.79 16.85 -8.29
CA GLU A 104 4.10 15.79 -9.26
C GLU A 104 4.07 14.38 -8.63
N LEU A 105 3.68 14.27 -7.36
CA LEU A 105 3.65 13.03 -6.57
C LEU A 105 5.05 12.43 -6.26
N ASN A 106 6.11 13.23 -6.32
CA ASN A 106 7.43 12.78 -5.88
C ASN A 106 7.54 12.87 -4.36
N SER A 107 8.04 11.80 -3.73
CA SER A 107 8.25 11.72 -2.29
C SER A 107 9.28 12.73 -1.79
N GLN A 108 8.86 13.63 -0.90
CA GLN A 108 9.71 14.64 -0.26
C GLN A 108 10.20 14.16 1.11
N ASN A 109 9.30 13.53 1.87
CA ASN A 109 9.61 13.01 3.20
C ASN A 109 8.72 11.81 3.53
N LEU A 110 9.20 11.02 4.48
CA LEU A 110 8.44 9.93 5.08
C LEU A 110 8.70 9.92 6.58
N TYR A 111 7.64 9.75 7.34
CA TYR A 111 7.70 9.47 8.77
C TYR A 111 6.78 8.30 9.05
N ALA A 112 7.27 7.27 9.73
CA ALA A 112 6.45 6.15 10.15
C ALA A 112 6.80 5.75 11.58
N THR A 113 5.79 5.40 12.36
CA THR A 113 5.97 4.82 13.68
C THR A 113 5.29 3.46 13.71
N ILE A 114 5.97 2.47 14.28
CA ILE A 114 5.43 1.15 14.57
C ILE A 114 5.58 0.92 16.07
N ASP A 115 4.52 0.50 16.75
CA ASP A 115 4.47 0.29 18.18
C ASP A 115 3.83 -1.08 18.45
N SER A 116 4.60 -2.01 19.00
CA SER A 116 4.14 -3.35 19.38
C SER A 116 3.77 -3.48 20.86
N GLY A 117 3.84 -2.38 21.63
CA GLY A 117 3.74 -2.35 23.09
C GLY A 117 5.07 -2.61 23.81
N GLU A 118 5.89 -3.53 23.28
CA GLU A 118 7.23 -3.84 23.82
C GLU A 118 8.35 -3.04 23.17
N SER A 119 8.10 -2.57 21.93
CA SER A 119 9.06 -1.89 21.09
C SER A 119 8.37 -0.83 20.24
N ILE A 120 9.04 0.31 20.11
CA ILE A 120 8.65 1.43 19.26
C ILE A 120 9.76 1.64 18.23
N TRP A 121 9.40 1.62 16.96
CA TRP A 121 10.26 1.99 15.85
C TRP A 121 9.79 3.30 15.25
N ASN A 122 10.69 4.27 15.12
CA ASN A 122 10.47 5.51 14.39
C ASN A 122 11.35 5.53 13.16
N ILE A 123 10.73 5.64 11.99
CA ILE A 123 11.37 5.63 10.69
C ILE A 123 11.17 7.00 10.09
N GLN A 124 12.25 7.65 9.66
CA GLN A 124 12.20 8.96 9.04
C GLN A 124 13.09 9.00 7.81
N SER A 125 12.59 9.57 6.72
CA SER A 125 13.39 9.89 5.55
C SER A 125 13.07 11.29 5.03
N ASN A 126 14.06 11.91 4.40
CA ASN A 126 13.93 13.24 3.81
C ASN A 126 14.78 13.32 2.54
N ILE A 127 14.19 13.83 1.45
CA ILE A 127 14.84 13.92 0.14
C ILE A 127 16.05 14.87 0.13
N THR A 128 16.02 15.94 0.92
CA THR A 128 17.14 16.90 1.05
C THR A 128 18.37 16.24 1.65
N ASN A 129 18.16 15.38 2.65
CA ASN A 129 19.25 14.71 3.34
C ASN A 129 19.63 13.37 2.70
N GLN A 130 18.76 12.79 1.86
CA GLN A 130 18.91 11.47 1.23
C GLN A 130 19.29 10.36 2.23
N VAL A 131 18.77 10.46 3.46
CA VAL A 131 19.06 9.54 4.55
C VAL A 131 17.74 8.99 5.09
N LEU A 132 17.73 7.68 5.34
CA LEU A 132 16.74 6.96 6.11
C LEU A 132 17.30 6.76 7.52
N THR A 133 16.64 7.33 8.52
CA THR A 133 16.94 7.13 9.93
C THR A 133 15.88 6.24 10.56
N VAL A 134 16.33 5.24 11.30
CA VAL A 134 15.48 4.36 12.10
C VAL A 134 15.94 4.44 13.55
N LYS A 135 15.02 4.77 14.43
CA LYS A 135 15.20 4.76 15.88
C LYS A 135 14.36 3.65 16.46
N HIS A 136 14.90 2.95 17.45
CA HIS A 136 14.19 1.93 18.20
C HIS A 136 14.32 2.19 19.69
N ASP A 137 13.23 1.98 20.41
CA ASP A 137 13.15 2.00 21.86
C ASP A 137 12.32 0.80 22.31
N GLY A 138 12.86 -0.08 23.16
CA GLY A 138 12.14 -1.28 23.60
C GLY A 138 13.02 -2.39 24.15
N SER A 139 12.51 -3.62 24.11
CA SER A 139 13.14 -4.82 24.68
C SER A 139 14.53 -5.14 24.09
N LEU A 140 14.78 -4.73 22.84
CA LEU A 140 16.10 -4.84 22.18
C LEU A 140 17.06 -3.68 22.53
N GLY A 141 16.72 -2.85 23.52
CA GLY A 141 17.48 -1.67 23.89
C GLY A 141 17.23 -0.46 22.98
N LYS A 142 17.81 0.69 23.33
CA LYS A 142 17.66 1.94 22.57
C LYS A 142 18.78 2.08 21.55
N TRP A 143 18.42 2.29 20.30
CA TRP A 143 19.40 2.53 19.23
C TRP A 143 18.85 3.45 18.13
N GLU A 144 19.77 4.08 17.41
CA GLU A 144 19.50 4.91 16.24
C GLU A 144 20.48 4.53 15.14
N ARG A 145 19.97 4.29 13.94
CA ARG A 145 20.76 3.89 12.76
C ARG A 145 20.32 4.74 11.57
N SER A 146 21.27 5.16 10.74
CA SER A 146 21.02 5.96 9.55
C SER A 146 21.72 5.35 8.35
N VAL A 147 21.03 5.29 7.22
CA VAL A 147 21.49 4.71 5.95
C VAL A 147 21.16 5.68 4.82
N SER A 148 22.09 5.90 3.90
CA SER A 148 21.88 6.77 2.75
C SER A 148 21.09 6.06 1.64
N PHE A 149 20.39 6.82 0.79
CA PHE A 149 19.45 6.24 -0.18
C PHE A 149 20.12 5.36 -1.25
N ASP A 150 21.38 5.62 -1.59
CA ASP A 150 22.22 4.78 -2.45
C ASP A 150 22.40 3.36 -1.89
N GLN A 151 22.42 3.23 -0.55
CA GLN A 151 22.56 1.96 0.15
C GLN A 151 21.21 1.20 0.28
N LEU A 152 20.07 1.83 -0.03
CA LEU A 152 18.74 1.20 0.06
C LEU A 152 18.40 0.26 -1.12
N SER A 153 19.38 -0.06 -1.95
CA SER A 153 19.20 -0.88 -3.16
C SER A 153 18.83 -2.35 -2.85
N ASN A 154 19.13 -2.84 -1.63
CA ASN A 154 18.81 -4.20 -1.19
C ASN A 154 17.85 -4.19 0.04
N PRO A 155 16.53 -4.40 -0.15
CA PRO A 155 15.55 -4.32 0.93
C PRO A 155 15.77 -5.35 2.05
N PHE A 156 16.43 -6.47 1.79
CA PHE A 156 16.67 -7.52 2.79
C PHE A 156 17.86 -7.21 3.71
N GLU A 157 18.91 -6.56 3.19
CA GLU A 157 20.01 -6.08 4.01
C GLU A 157 19.53 -4.99 4.98
N ILE A 158 18.62 -4.13 4.53
CA ILE A 158 17.96 -3.10 5.33
C ILE A 158 17.14 -3.76 6.46
N VAL A 159 16.31 -4.76 6.16
CA VAL A 159 15.52 -5.46 7.21
C VAL A 159 16.42 -6.13 8.24
N ASN A 160 17.51 -6.79 7.82
CA ASN A 160 18.47 -7.35 8.77
C ASN A 160 19.20 -6.27 9.60
N GLN A 161 19.52 -5.13 8.98
CA GLN A 161 20.20 -4.02 9.63
C GLN A 161 19.30 -3.20 10.55
N PHE A 162 17.98 -3.18 10.36
CA PHE A 162 17.08 -2.31 11.15
C PHE A 162 16.10 -3.06 12.03
N ALA A 163 15.71 -4.28 11.68
CA ALA A 163 14.54 -4.90 12.29
C ALA A 163 14.90 -5.89 13.42
N GLY A 164 16.16 -6.32 13.49
CA GLY A 164 16.56 -7.40 14.40
C GLY A 164 15.75 -8.69 14.16
N PRO A 165 15.93 -9.74 14.98
CA PRO A 165 15.29 -11.04 14.76
C PRO A 165 13.76 -11.05 14.99
N THR A 166 13.14 -9.95 15.45
CA THR A 166 11.71 -9.91 15.85
C THR A 166 10.76 -9.46 14.74
N ILE A 167 11.17 -8.57 13.84
CA ILE A 167 10.31 -8.11 12.74
C ILE A 167 10.40 -9.04 11.53
N LEU A 168 11.55 -9.68 11.29
CA LEU A 168 11.74 -10.58 10.15
C LEU A 168 10.70 -11.74 10.12
N PRO A 169 10.39 -12.42 11.24
CA PRO A 169 9.32 -13.44 11.27
C PRO A 169 7.93 -12.88 10.97
N LEU A 170 7.69 -11.58 11.25
CA LEU A 170 6.42 -10.93 10.97
C LEU A 170 6.28 -10.61 9.48
N ILE A 171 7.34 -10.08 8.89
CA ILE A 171 7.44 -9.80 7.44
C ILE A 171 7.37 -11.11 6.64
N GLN A 172 8.07 -12.16 7.07
CA GLN A 172 8.02 -13.49 6.45
C GLN A 172 6.63 -14.13 6.46
N LYS A 173 5.78 -13.86 7.46
CA LYS A 173 4.39 -14.34 7.50
C LYS A 173 3.46 -13.60 6.54
N ILE A 174 3.85 -12.40 6.11
CA ILE A 174 3.10 -11.57 5.15
C ILE A 174 3.59 -11.80 3.73
N LEU A 175 4.88 -12.14 3.56
CA LEU A 175 5.47 -12.53 2.29
C LEU A 175 5.12 -13.98 1.92
N PRO A 176 5.01 -14.31 0.62
CA PRO A 176 4.86 -15.70 0.18
C PRO A 176 6.02 -16.57 0.69
N GLU A 177 5.72 -17.81 1.13
CA GLU A 177 6.68 -18.80 1.66
C GLU A 177 7.88 -19.08 0.72
N LYS A 178 7.78 -18.73 -0.57
CA LYS A 178 8.84 -18.92 -1.57
C LYS A 178 9.85 -17.77 -1.68
N PHE A 179 9.68 -16.66 -0.95
CA PHE A 179 10.69 -15.59 -0.94
C PHE A 179 12.02 -16.03 -0.32
N ASP A 180 12.00 -17.00 0.61
CA ASP A 180 13.23 -17.58 1.18
C ASP A 180 14.07 -18.36 0.15
N SER A 181 13.48 -18.79 -0.97
CA SER A 181 14.14 -19.66 -1.96
C SER A 181 14.99 -18.89 -2.98
N ILE A 182 14.84 -17.56 -3.09
CA ILE A 182 15.60 -16.73 -4.03
C ILE A 182 17.06 -16.54 -3.56
N HIS A 183 17.34 -16.79 -2.27
CA HIS A 183 18.63 -16.49 -1.64
C HIS A 183 19.78 -17.46 -1.97
N LYS A 184 19.60 -18.50 -2.81
CA LYS A 184 20.69 -19.45 -3.10
C LYS A 184 21.20 -19.48 -4.53
N GLU A 185 20.55 -18.84 -5.51
CA GLU A 185 20.90 -19.08 -6.93
C GLU A 185 21.20 -17.85 -7.80
N SER A 186 21.21 -16.63 -7.29
CA SER A 186 21.52 -15.46 -8.14
C SER A 186 22.68 -14.62 -7.59
N ILE A 187 23.87 -15.21 -7.55
CA ILE A 187 25.13 -14.46 -7.67
C ILE A 187 25.62 -14.73 -9.08
N ASN A 188 25.73 -13.69 -9.89
CA ASN A 188 26.13 -13.65 -11.31
C ASN A 188 24.97 -13.58 -12.31
N GLU A 189 24.39 -12.40 -12.47
CA GLU A 189 24.29 -11.75 -13.78
C GLU A 189 23.80 -10.30 -13.58
N ILE A 190 24.65 -9.35 -13.96
CA ILE A 190 24.37 -7.93 -13.95
C ILE A 190 23.62 -7.62 -15.24
N GLU A 191 22.30 -7.69 -15.19
CA GLU A 191 21.43 -6.93 -16.10
C GLU A 191 20.60 -5.95 -15.27
N THR A 192 20.84 -4.67 -15.52
CA THR A 192 20.19 -3.53 -14.89
C THR A 192 18.72 -3.43 -15.27
N VAL A 193 17.88 -4.27 -14.68
CA VAL A 193 16.44 -4.02 -14.59
C VAL A 193 16.20 -3.23 -13.31
N SER A 194 15.76 -1.98 -13.47
CA SER A 194 15.52 -1.04 -12.37
C SER A 194 14.41 -1.55 -11.44
N THR A 195 14.76 -2.35 -10.45
CA THR A 195 13.88 -2.79 -9.37
C THR A 195 13.97 -1.85 -8.19
N LYS A 196 13.41 -0.64 -8.32
CA LYS A 196 13.08 0.18 -7.16
C LYS A 196 11.77 -0.36 -6.57
N ILE A 197 11.87 -1.28 -5.61
CA ILE A 197 10.75 -1.94 -4.92
C ILE A 197 9.81 -2.73 -5.88
N GLY A 198 10.43 -3.58 -6.71
CA GLY A 198 10.10 -5.01 -6.89
C GLY A 198 8.73 -5.52 -7.39
N LEU A 199 7.74 -4.69 -7.74
CA LEU A 199 6.45 -5.19 -8.27
C LEU A 199 5.99 -4.43 -9.53
N ASN A 200 5.72 -5.17 -10.60
CA ASN A 200 5.14 -4.63 -11.83
C ASN A 200 3.61 -4.56 -11.68
N TRP A 201 3.08 -3.34 -11.59
CA TRP A 201 1.65 -3.08 -11.45
C TRP A 201 0.98 -2.88 -12.82
N GLU A 202 -0.17 -3.52 -12.99
CA GLU A 202 -1.06 -3.31 -14.12
C GLU A 202 -2.42 -2.81 -13.64
N ALA A 203 -3.05 -1.95 -14.43
CA ALA A 203 -4.34 -1.36 -14.10
C ALA A 203 -5.41 -1.75 -15.12
N TYR A 204 -6.61 -2.04 -14.64
CA TYR A 204 -7.75 -2.48 -15.44
C TYR A 204 -9.02 -1.75 -15.02
N ASN A 205 -9.90 -1.43 -15.96
CA ASN A 205 -11.32 -1.20 -15.65
C ASN A 205 -11.95 -2.55 -15.31
N ASP A 206 -12.74 -2.63 -14.25
CA ASP A 206 -13.39 -3.87 -13.82
C ASP A 206 -14.77 -3.58 -13.23
N PHE A 207 -15.47 -4.62 -12.79
CA PHE A 207 -16.75 -4.53 -12.11
C PHE A 207 -16.71 -5.29 -10.79
N LEU A 208 -17.25 -4.67 -9.74
CA LEU A 208 -17.46 -5.30 -8.45
C LEU A 208 -18.95 -5.53 -8.24
N ARG A 209 -19.31 -6.72 -7.78
CA ARG A 209 -20.70 -7.04 -7.44
C ARG A 209 -20.96 -6.66 -5.98
N LEU A 210 -21.87 -5.72 -5.78
CA LEU A 210 -22.36 -5.28 -4.47
C LEU A 210 -23.81 -5.74 -4.33
N GLY A 211 -24.02 -6.84 -3.62
CA GLY A 211 -25.33 -7.50 -3.55
C GLY A 211 -25.84 -7.94 -4.93
N SER A 212 -26.96 -7.37 -5.37
CA SER A 212 -27.53 -7.59 -6.70
C SER A 212 -26.95 -6.68 -7.79
N THR A 213 -26.24 -5.61 -7.43
CA THR A 213 -25.81 -4.56 -8.35
C THR A 213 -24.36 -4.77 -8.78
N ARG A 214 -24.04 -4.45 -10.04
CA ARG A 214 -22.66 -4.37 -10.54
C ARG A 214 -22.22 -2.91 -10.59
N VAL A 215 -21.11 -2.60 -9.95
CA VAL A 215 -20.53 -1.25 -9.89
C VAL A 215 -19.20 -1.26 -10.62
N ARG A 216 -18.94 -0.23 -11.44
CA ARG A 216 -17.66 -0.05 -12.13
C ARG A 216 -16.59 0.31 -11.13
N ILE A 217 -15.42 -0.29 -11.27
CA ILE A 217 -14.25 -0.06 -10.43
C ILE A 217 -12.99 -0.02 -11.29
N TYR A 218 -11.88 0.40 -10.68
CA TYR A 218 -10.54 0.09 -11.18
C TYR A 218 -9.98 -1.09 -10.40
N ARG A 219 -9.16 -1.91 -11.07
CA ARG A 219 -8.40 -3.00 -10.47
C ARG A 219 -6.92 -2.80 -10.75
N LEU A 220 -6.12 -2.67 -9.70
CA LEU A 220 -4.67 -2.79 -9.79
C LEU A 220 -4.27 -4.22 -9.47
N GLU A 221 -3.34 -4.77 -10.24
CA GLU A 221 -2.86 -6.13 -10.12
C GLU A 221 -1.33 -6.11 -10.19
N ALA A 222 -0.68 -6.60 -9.14
CA ALA A 222 0.75 -6.87 -9.14
C ALA A 222 0.98 -8.38 -9.12
N LYS A 223 1.70 -8.88 -10.12
CA LYS A 223 2.06 -10.30 -10.18
C LYS A 223 3.25 -10.56 -9.27
N LEU A 224 3.13 -11.60 -8.47
CA LEU A 224 4.17 -12.14 -7.62
C LEU A 224 4.74 -13.43 -8.23
N PRO A 225 5.93 -13.88 -7.81
CA PRO A 225 6.45 -15.18 -8.20
C PRO A 225 5.46 -16.31 -7.88
N GLY A 226 5.35 -17.30 -8.76
CA GLY A 226 4.49 -18.48 -8.55
C GLY A 226 3.00 -18.26 -8.84
N GLU A 227 2.67 -17.43 -9.85
CA GLU A 227 1.29 -17.13 -10.32
C GLU A 227 0.37 -16.49 -9.28
N GLN A 228 0.93 -16.00 -8.17
CA GLN A 228 0.19 -15.25 -7.17
C GLN A 228 0.06 -13.78 -7.59
N SER A 229 -0.95 -13.10 -7.08
CA SER A 229 -1.17 -11.68 -7.37
C SER A 229 -1.67 -10.92 -6.14
N ILE A 230 -1.23 -9.68 -5.99
CA ILE A 230 -1.88 -8.70 -5.12
C ILE A 230 -2.91 -7.95 -5.97
N ILE A 231 -4.15 -7.88 -5.49
CA ILE A 231 -5.24 -7.21 -6.20
C ILE A 231 -5.76 -6.06 -5.32
N ILE A 232 -5.78 -4.85 -5.87
CA ILE A 232 -6.40 -3.67 -5.23
C ILE A 232 -7.62 -3.28 -6.07
N ARG A 233 -8.79 -3.22 -5.45
CA ARG A 233 -10.03 -2.74 -6.08
C ARG A 233 -10.34 -1.34 -5.57
N ILE A 234 -10.57 -0.42 -6.51
CA ILE A 234 -10.67 1.02 -6.26
C ILE A 234 -11.98 1.54 -6.88
N SER A 235 -12.70 2.41 -6.18
CA SER A 235 -13.91 3.03 -6.74
C SER A 235 -13.57 3.97 -7.90
N ARG A 236 -14.57 4.37 -8.68
CA ARG A 236 -14.36 5.37 -9.75
C ARG A 236 -13.93 6.73 -9.24
N VAL A 237 -14.16 7.01 -7.96
CA VAL A 237 -13.79 8.26 -7.29
C VAL A 237 -12.45 8.17 -6.56
N GLY A 238 -11.79 6.99 -6.54
CA GLY A 238 -10.43 6.84 -6.00
C GLY A 238 -10.30 6.13 -4.66
N GLU A 239 -11.40 5.83 -3.99
CA GLU A 239 -11.37 5.15 -2.69
C GLU A 239 -10.92 3.69 -2.83
N ILE A 240 -10.12 3.21 -1.89
CA ILE A 240 -9.75 1.81 -1.81
C ILE A 240 -10.96 1.04 -1.27
N LEU A 241 -11.46 0.11 -2.07
CA LEU A 241 -12.58 -0.75 -1.70
C LEU A 241 -12.09 -2.06 -1.10
N GLN A 242 -11.01 -2.61 -1.66
CA GLN A 242 -10.49 -3.89 -1.24
C GLN A 242 -9.01 -4.04 -1.60
N VAL A 243 -8.25 -4.70 -0.74
CA VAL A 243 -6.93 -5.25 -1.05
C VAL A 243 -6.93 -6.74 -0.76
N GLU A 244 -6.63 -7.55 -1.76
CA GLU A 244 -6.44 -8.99 -1.65
C GLU A 244 -4.97 -9.31 -1.80
N PHE A 245 -4.40 -9.94 -0.78
CA PHE A 245 -3.07 -10.52 -0.84
C PHE A 245 -3.18 -12.01 -1.13
N PRO A 246 -2.12 -12.66 -1.61
CA PRO A 246 -2.09 -14.11 -1.70
C PRO A 246 -2.36 -14.76 -0.33
N GLY A 247 -3.03 -15.90 -0.33
CA GLY A 247 -3.43 -16.60 0.89
C GLY A 247 -4.80 -16.12 1.40
N GLN A 248 -4.90 -15.83 2.70
CA GLN A 248 -6.17 -15.54 3.38
C GLN A 248 -6.27 -14.12 3.93
N PHE A 249 -5.29 -13.27 3.64
CA PHE A 249 -5.22 -11.90 4.12
C PHE A 249 -5.95 -10.97 3.16
N VAL A 250 -6.97 -10.27 3.66
CA VAL A 250 -7.83 -9.40 2.87
C VAL A 250 -8.18 -8.17 3.68
N ILE A 251 -8.11 -7.02 3.02
CA ILE A 251 -8.49 -5.72 3.57
C ILE A 251 -9.75 -5.27 2.82
N ASN A 252 -10.82 -4.93 3.52
CA ASN A 252 -12.07 -4.45 2.91
C ASN A 252 -12.41 -3.07 3.46
N ASN A 253 -12.98 -2.22 2.64
CA ASN A 253 -13.57 -0.98 3.11
C ASN A 253 -14.79 -1.27 4.01
N GLU A 254 -14.80 -0.72 5.23
CA GLU A 254 -15.89 -0.93 6.20
C GLU A 254 -17.22 -0.36 5.73
N SER A 255 -17.19 0.73 4.97
CA SER A 255 -18.39 1.41 4.48
C SER A 255 -19.10 0.61 3.38
N ILE A 256 -18.48 -0.44 2.84
CA ILE A 256 -19.03 -1.23 1.73
C ILE A 256 -19.18 -2.70 2.15
N PRO A 257 -20.40 -3.26 2.11
CA PRO A 257 -20.63 -4.66 2.46
C PRO A 257 -20.14 -5.60 1.34
N LEU A 258 -18.83 -5.83 1.28
CA LEU A 258 -18.19 -6.74 0.33
C LEU A 258 -18.32 -8.22 0.73
N ARG A 259 -18.61 -8.48 2.01
CA ARG A 259 -18.84 -9.83 2.54
C ARG A 259 -20.29 -9.98 2.94
N LYS A 260 -20.85 -11.18 2.72
CA LYS A 260 -22.13 -11.56 3.33
C LYS A 260 -21.93 -11.50 4.85
N THR A 261 -22.72 -10.68 5.53
CA THR A 261 -22.82 -10.68 6.99
C THR A 261 -23.12 -12.10 7.45
N LYS A 262 -22.37 -12.60 8.45
CA LYS A 262 -22.78 -13.82 9.15
C LYS A 262 -24.13 -13.51 9.79
N ILE A 263 -25.12 -14.34 9.51
CA ILE A 263 -26.39 -14.34 10.26
C ILE A 263 -26.01 -14.67 11.72
N PRO A 264 -26.51 -13.89 12.71
CA PRO A 264 -26.21 -14.10 14.12
C PRO A 264 -26.60 -15.50 14.61
#